data_AF-A0A1B6GD24-F1
#
_entry.id   AF-A0A1B6GD24-F1
#
_cell.length_a   1.000
_cell.length_b   1.000
_cell.length_c   1.000
_cell.angle_alpha   90.00
_cell.angle_beta   90.00
_cell.angle_gamma   90.00
#
_symmetry.space_group_name_H-M   'P 1'
#
loop_
_entity.id
_entity.type
_entity.pdbx_description
1 polymer ?
#
loop_
_entity_poly.entity_id
_entity_poly.type
_entity_poly.pdbx_seq_one_letter_code
_entity_poly.pdbx_strand_id
1 'polypeptide(L)'
;PTSLPLEIVIHLIPDGIYWKRRCNDTWSTMNDVTRYGNSWKRMFAERYVEDFIESEEPGYTDWVEVGNTLKLCCPFVKKLEISQLQPPRLMEAPPKPPDLCNIEVFTPEHLDLSPILTILENLQELKLQFGVKNIGMKFTFKCFSIHDKDIERLAKGLSLSKQLKILRIACSDIDDNKLNTILKGLEPCDVFEELEIAHCKITNEGAKALGHFITIKMSLKHLKLQNNLIATEGAQGLAYALTANEKAELETLDLKFNLIGEEGGKYISTSLAKSRHPQHLILAGCGLGEEAGRDLVNMLKVNTTLATMDVTNNALGVEVGQSMAKCLENNFTILQLDVRNCGFEEESEKIIHLLTFRNREVVRKRLDSMRSTITDEGRRQTSFIFDDISKLIHV
;
A
#
# COMPACT_ATOMS: atom_id res chain seq x y z
N PRO A 1 34.66 16.64 -7.09
CA PRO A 1 34.80 15.52 -6.12
C PRO A 1 33.44 15.16 -5.49
N THR A 2 32.95 13.95 -5.73
CA THR A 2 31.74 13.39 -5.12
C THR A 2 31.99 12.71 -3.77
N SER A 3 33.27 12.48 -3.43
CA SER A 3 33.76 11.82 -2.22
C SER A 3 33.84 12.69 -0.96
N LEU A 4 33.27 13.89 -0.96
CA LEU A 4 33.28 14.76 0.22
C LEU A 4 32.39 14.16 1.34
N PRO A 5 32.80 14.25 2.62
CA PRO A 5 32.04 13.74 3.74
C PRO A 5 30.60 14.25 3.75
N LEU A 6 29.64 13.36 4.02
CA LEU A 6 28.22 13.68 3.95
C LEU A 6 27.86 14.77 4.97
N GLU A 7 28.47 14.72 6.15
CA GLU A 7 28.27 15.68 7.23
C GLU A 7 28.65 17.11 6.88
N ILE A 8 29.56 17.29 5.93
CA ILE A 8 29.96 18.60 5.45
C ILE A 8 28.96 19.08 4.38
N VAL A 9 28.63 18.23 3.42
CA VAL A 9 28.00 18.69 2.18
C VAL A 9 26.47 18.71 2.22
N ILE A 10 25.82 17.90 3.06
CA ILE A 10 24.36 17.70 3.00
C ILE A 10 23.57 18.98 3.27
N HIS A 11 24.04 19.81 4.21
CA HIS A 11 23.43 21.10 4.56
C HIS A 11 24.03 22.29 3.80
N LEU A 12 25.24 22.16 3.23
CA LEU A 12 25.93 23.27 2.56
C LEU A 12 25.67 23.33 1.05
N ILE A 13 25.66 22.18 0.36
CA ILE A 13 25.54 22.15 -1.10
C ILE A 13 24.06 22.06 -1.47
N PRO A 14 23.47 23.03 -2.20
CA PRO A 14 22.07 22.96 -2.60
C PRO A 14 21.81 21.77 -3.52
N ASP A 15 20.53 21.46 -3.73
CA ASP A 15 20.14 20.44 -4.70
C ASP A 15 20.67 20.77 -6.12
N GLY A 16 20.94 19.75 -6.94
CA GLY A 16 21.39 19.92 -8.32
C GLY A 16 22.53 19.01 -8.75
N ILE A 17 23.43 19.54 -9.59
CA ILE A 17 24.43 18.75 -10.35
C ILE A 17 25.37 17.95 -9.44
N TYR A 18 25.75 18.50 -8.28
CA TYR A 18 26.59 17.80 -7.32
C TYR A 18 25.94 16.48 -6.87
N TRP A 19 24.69 16.54 -6.43
CA TRP A 19 23.95 15.36 -5.97
C TRP A 19 23.64 14.39 -7.11
N LYS A 20 23.34 14.90 -8.31
CA LYS A 20 23.21 14.04 -9.50
C LYS A 20 24.46 13.22 -9.77
N ARG A 21 25.64 13.85 -9.72
CA ARG A 21 26.92 13.15 -9.87
C ARG A 21 27.16 12.17 -8.74
N ARG A 22 26.91 12.58 -7.49
CA ARG A 22 27.09 11.73 -6.32
C ARG A 22 26.19 10.48 -6.38
N CYS A 23 24.91 10.61 -6.75
CA CYS A 23 24.02 9.46 -6.95
C CYS A 23 24.54 8.50 -8.02
N ASN A 24 25.02 9.02 -9.16
CA ASN A 24 25.53 8.20 -10.26
C ASN A 24 26.85 7.50 -9.91
N ASP A 25 27.67 8.11 -9.06
CA ASP A 25 28.92 7.52 -8.60
C ASP A 25 28.67 6.47 -7.50
N THR A 26 27.64 6.66 -6.65
CA THR A 26 27.29 5.74 -5.56
C THR A 26 26.50 4.53 -6.05
N TRP A 27 25.50 4.74 -6.91
CA TRP A 27 24.62 3.66 -7.40
C TRP A 27 24.72 3.50 -8.91
N SER A 28 25.02 2.27 -9.35
CA SER A 28 25.12 1.90 -10.77
C SER A 28 23.77 1.70 -11.45
N THR A 29 22.67 1.64 -10.69
CA THR A 29 21.30 1.49 -11.18
C THR A 29 20.76 2.77 -11.81
N MET A 30 19.78 2.66 -12.71
CA MET A 30 19.11 3.82 -13.29
C MET A 30 18.50 4.72 -12.20
N ASN A 31 18.99 5.96 -12.13
CA ASN A 31 18.55 6.93 -11.14
C ASN A 31 17.36 7.76 -11.67
N ASP A 32 16.16 7.40 -11.24
CA ASP A 32 14.92 8.10 -11.58
C ASP A 32 14.54 9.13 -10.50
N VAL A 33 15.03 10.37 -10.68
CA VAL A 33 14.80 11.48 -9.74
C VAL A 33 13.33 11.92 -9.66
N THR A 34 12.50 11.53 -10.62
CA THR A 34 11.08 11.95 -10.65
C THR A 34 10.30 11.42 -9.45
N ARG A 35 10.72 10.25 -8.92
CA ARG A 35 10.18 9.62 -7.71
C ARG A 35 10.47 10.38 -6.42
N TYR A 36 11.41 11.32 -6.47
CA TYR A 36 11.94 12.05 -5.32
C TYR A 36 11.57 13.54 -5.38
N GLY A 37 10.46 13.87 -6.04
CA GLY A 37 10.04 15.26 -6.24
C GLY A 37 11.01 16.06 -7.11
N ASN A 38 11.68 15.39 -8.05
CA ASN A 38 12.73 15.97 -8.90
C ASN A 38 13.93 16.54 -8.13
N SER A 39 14.16 16.08 -6.89
CA SER A 39 15.32 16.50 -6.09
C SER A 39 16.37 15.40 -5.94
N TRP A 40 17.57 15.68 -6.46
CA TRP A 40 18.71 14.75 -6.39
C TRP A 40 19.25 14.60 -4.96
N LYS A 41 19.23 15.68 -4.17
CA LYS A 41 19.62 15.66 -2.76
C LYS A 41 18.67 14.77 -1.95
N ARG A 42 17.35 14.93 -2.13
CA ARG A 42 16.35 14.08 -1.48
C ARG A 42 16.56 12.62 -1.87
N MET A 43 16.72 12.35 -3.15
CA MET A 43 17.02 11.00 -3.65
C MET A 43 18.25 10.40 -2.97
N PHE A 44 19.35 11.16 -2.88
CA PHE A 44 20.56 10.70 -2.22
C PHE A 44 20.30 10.40 -0.73
N ALA A 45 19.67 11.32 0.00
CA ALA A 45 19.44 11.18 1.44
C ALA A 45 18.53 9.98 1.77
N GLU A 46 17.42 9.81 1.04
CA GLU A 46 16.50 8.68 1.24
C GLU A 46 17.21 7.35 0.97
N ARG A 47 17.87 7.22 -0.19
CA ARG A 47 18.59 5.98 -0.54
C ARG A 47 19.79 5.69 0.36
N TYR A 48 20.50 6.73 0.80
CA TYR A 48 21.62 6.56 1.73
C TYR A 48 21.14 6.01 3.09
N VAL A 49 20.00 6.51 3.59
CA VAL A 49 19.38 6.00 4.81
C VAL A 49 18.83 4.59 4.62
N GLU A 50 18.21 4.29 3.47
CA GLU A 50 17.77 2.93 3.11
C GLU A 50 18.94 1.96 3.14
N ASP A 51 20.01 2.21 2.38
CA ASP A 51 21.19 1.35 2.33
C ASP A 51 21.84 1.18 3.71
N PHE A 52 21.91 2.26 4.50
CA PHE A 52 22.44 2.23 5.86
C PHE A 52 21.60 1.30 6.74
N ILE A 53 20.28 1.49 6.80
CA ILE A 53 19.35 0.65 7.58
C ILE A 53 19.42 -0.81 7.11
N GLU A 54 19.43 -1.07 5.80
CA GLU A 54 19.51 -2.42 5.24
C GLU A 54 20.83 -3.13 5.53
N SER A 55 21.89 -2.39 5.88
CA SER A 55 23.21 -2.92 6.23
C SER A 55 23.37 -3.20 7.73
N GLU A 56 22.50 -2.64 8.58
CA GLU A 56 22.60 -2.77 10.03
C GLU A 56 22.28 -4.19 10.50
N GLU A 57 23.11 -4.69 11.41
CA GLU A 57 22.98 -6.03 11.97
C GLU A 57 22.30 -6.00 13.36
N PRO A 58 21.17 -6.70 13.54
CA PRO A 58 20.45 -6.66 14.80
C PRO A 58 21.32 -7.17 15.97
N GLY A 59 21.32 -6.41 17.06
CA GLY A 59 22.10 -6.69 18.27
C GLY A 59 23.53 -6.14 18.26
N TYR A 60 24.04 -5.68 17.12
CA TYR A 60 25.39 -5.09 16.97
C TYR A 60 25.37 -3.63 16.48
N THR A 61 24.19 -3.07 16.25
CA THR A 61 23.97 -1.69 15.82
C THR A 61 24.55 -0.66 16.80
N ASP A 62 25.38 0.25 16.28
CA ASP A 62 25.80 1.45 17.00
C ASP A 62 24.70 2.52 16.91
N TRP A 63 23.84 2.58 17.93
CA TRP A 63 22.74 3.54 17.98
C TRP A 63 23.19 5.02 18.02
N VAL A 64 24.44 5.31 18.38
CA VAL A 64 24.99 6.67 18.30
C VAL A 64 25.25 7.03 16.84
N GLU A 65 25.87 6.15 16.08
CA GLU A 65 26.08 6.32 14.65
C GLU A 65 24.75 6.40 13.89
N VAL A 66 23.81 5.49 14.16
CA VAL A 66 22.45 5.53 13.60
C VAL A 66 21.79 6.88 13.91
N GLY A 67 21.84 7.31 15.17
CA GLY A 67 21.26 8.58 15.60
C GLY A 67 21.85 9.79 14.87
N ASN A 68 23.17 9.81 14.68
CA ASN A 68 23.86 10.87 13.95
C ASN A 68 23.45 10.84 12.47
N THR A 69 23.64 9.71 11.79
CA THR A 69 23.32 9.54 10.37
C THR A 69 21.87 9.94 10.04
N LEU A 70 20.91 9.49 10.85
CA LEU A 70 19.50 9.82 10.63
C LEU A 70 19.20 11.30 10.88
N LYS A 71 19.77 11.92 11.91
CA LYS A 71 19.57 13.36 12.16
C LYS A 71 20.11 14.23 11.03
N LEU A 72 21.24 13.84 10.44
CA LEU A 72 21.79 14.54 9.29
C LEU A 72 20.86 14.49 8.06
N CYS A 73 20.25 13.33 7.82
CA CYS A 73 19.42 13.12 6.63
C CYS A 73 17.95 13.52 6.83
N CYS A 74 17.45 13.54 8.08
CA CYS A 74 16.04 13.73 8.44
C CYS A 74 15.32 14.88 7.69
N PRO A 75 15.91 16.08 7.50
CA PRO A 75 15.22 17.16 6.78
C PRO A 75 14.87 16.84 5.33
N PHE A 76 15.52 15.84 4.74
CA PHE A 76 15.39 15.47 3.34
C PHE A 76 14.66 14.13 3.14
N VAL A 77 14.42 13.36 4.20
CA VAL A 77 13.79 12.04 4.13
C VAL A 77 12.28 12.17 4.32
N LYS A 78 11.52 11.84 3.28
CA LYS A 78 10.04 11.74 3.33
C LYS A 78 9.55 10.35 2.97
N LYS A 79 10.34 9.56 2.25
CA LYS A 79 10.04 8.17 1.92
C LYS A 79 11.22 7.29 2.34
N LEU A 80 10.90 6.11 2.85
CA LEU A 80 11.84 5.01 3.02
C LEU A 80 11.28 3.73 2.40
N GLU A 81 12.11 3.06 1.61
CA GLU A 81 11.84 1.75 1.02
C GLU A 81 12.89 0.74 1.49
N ILE A 82 12.62 0.13 2.64
CA ILE A 82 13.45 -0.92 3.23
C ILE A 82 12.98 -2.25 2.66
N SER A 83 13.83 -2.85 1.87
CA SER A 83 13.51 -4.01 1.05
C SER A 83 14.12 -5.32 1.57
N GLN A 84 14.92 -5.21 2.63
CA GLN A 84 15.48 -6.30 3.41
C GLN A 84 15.89 -5.78 4.80
N LEU A 85 16.03 -6.69 5.75
CA LEU A 85 16.65 -6.44 7.06
C LEU A 85 17.61 -7.59 7.33
N GLN A 86 18.83 -7.28 7.77
CA GLN A 86 19.81 -8.34 8.04
C GLN A 86 19.31 -9.26 9.16
N PRO A 87 19.53 -10.58 9.05
CA PRO A 87 19.20 -11.50 10.12
C PRO A 87 20.25 -11.37 11.25
N PRO A 88 19.99 -11.93 12.44
CA PRO A 88 20.98 -11.97 13.50
C PRO A 88 22.23 -12.74 13.05
N ARG A 89 23.41 -12.31 13.51
CA ARG A 89 24.66 -13.04 13.24
C ARG A 89 24.50 -14.51 13.64
N LEU A 90 24.65 -15.39 12.65
CA LEU A 90 24.53 -16.86 12.82
C LEU A 90 25.64 -17.47 13.69
N MET A 91 26.66 -16.68 14.07
CA MET A 91 27.83 -17.14 14.81
C MET A 91 27.96 -16.31 16.08
N GLU A 92 27.79 -16.99 17.21
CA GLU A 92 27.95 -16.53 18.59
C GLU A 92 26.81 -15.65 19.13
N ALA A 93 26.05 -16.22 20.09
CA ALA A 93 25.25 -15.41 21.00
C ALA A 93 26.19 -14.38 21.66
N PRO A 94 25.76 -13.12 21.86
CA PRO A 94 26.58 -12.14 22.54
C PRO A 94 27.07 -12.71 23.88
N PRO A 95 28.32 -12.41 24.30
CA PRO A 95 28.93 -13.02 25.46
C PRO A 95 28.02 -12.88 26.68
N LYS A 96 27.61 -14.00 27.28
CA LYS A 96 26.79 -14.01 28.49
C LYS A 96 27.58 -13.36 29.63
N PRO A 97 27.02 -12.38 30.36
CA PRO A 97 27.61 -11.94 31.62
C PRO A 97 27.76 -13.16 32.56
N PRO A 98 28.87 -13.28 33.31
CA PRO A 98 29.16 -14.46 34.14
C PRO A 98 28.05 -14.83 35.15
N ASP A 99 27.21 -13.87 35.52
CA ASP A 99 26.30 -13.97 36.66
C ASP A 99 24.81 -14.16 36.30
N LEU A 100 24.46 -14.34 35.01
CA LEU A 100 23.06 -14.43 34.56
C LEU A 100 22.78 -15.71 33.77
N CYS A 101 22.95 -16.87 34.41
CA CYS A 101 22.82 -18.18 33.74
C CYS A 101 21.38 -18.56 33.32
N ASN A 102 20.34 -17.88 33.83
CA ASN A 102 18.94 -18.27 33.63
C ASN A 102 18.02 -17.20 33.02
N ILE A 103 18.57 -16.10 32.48
CA ILE A 103 17.77 -15.12 31.73
C ILE A 103 17.95 -15.43 30.25
N GLU A 104 16.85 -15.77 29.56
CA GLU A 104 16.83 -15.76 28.09
C GLU A 104 17.21 -14.34 27.63
N VAL A 105 18.44 -14.19 27.14
CA VAL A 105 18.87 -12.94 26.52
C VAL A 105 18.08 -12.81 25.23
N PHE A 106 17.14 -11.87 25.20
CA PHE A 106 16.38 -11.57 24.00
C PHE A 106 17.34 -11.18 22.87
N THR A 107 17.48 -12.05 21.87
CA THR A 107 18.20 -11.75 20.63
C THR A 107 17.22 -11.15 19.65
N PRO A 108 17.32 -9.85 19.29
CA PRO A 108 16.44 -9.26 18.30
C PRO A 108 16.58 -10.00 16.97
N GLU A 109 15.47 -10.37 16.31
CA GLU A 109 15.51 -10.99 14.99
C GLU A 109 15.71 -9.96 13.89
N HIS A 110 15.25 -8.72 14.12
CA HIS A 110 15.39 -7.60 13.19
C HIS A 110 15.85 -6.32 13.90
N LEU A 111 16.35 -5.36 13.12
CA LEU A 111 16.70 -4.03 13.60
C LEU A 111 15.49 -3.35 14.25
N ASP A 112 15.69 -2.72 15.41
CA ASP A 112 14.62 -1.98 16.08
C ASP A 112 14.26 -0.72 15.27
N LEU A 113 13.14 -0.73 14.56
CA LEU A 113 12.72 0.42 13.76
C LEU A 113 12.14 1.57 14.63
N SER A 114 11.90 1.36 15.93
CA SER A 114 11.27 2.39 16.78
C SER A 114 12.08 3.69 16.89
N PRO A 115 13.40 3.66 17.20
CA PRO A 115 14.21 4.88 17.25
C PRO A 115 14.33 5.56 15.89
N ILE A 116 14.36 4.76 14.81
CA ILE A 116 14.49 5.26 13.44
C ILE A 116 13.27 6.10 13.07
N LEU A 117 12.07 5.53 13.26
CA LEU A 117 10.81 6.22 12.99
C LEU A 117 10.59 7.43 13.91
N THR A 118 11.17 7.41 15.12
CA THR A 118 11.11 8.55 16.04
C THR A 118 12.00 9.71 15.56
N ILE A 119 13.17 9.43 14.97
CA ILE A 119 14.11 10.47 14.49
C ILE A 119 13.63 11.06 13.16
N LEU A 120 13.05 10.23 12.29
CA LEU A 120 12.58 10.64 10.97
C LEU A 120 11.18 11.26 11.04
N GLU A 121 11.06 12.38 11.74
CA GLU A 121 9.79 13.08 12.00
C GLU A 121 9.05 13.54 10.73
N ASN A 122 9.77 13.69 9.61
CA ASN A 122 9.23 14.10 8.31
C ASN A 122 8.82 12.93 7.41
N LEU A 123 8.94 11.68 7.89
CA LEU A 123 8.62 10.49 7.12
C LEU A 123 7.11 10.42 6.83
N GLN A 124 6.77 10.27 5.54
CA GLN A 124 5.42 10.22 5.01
C GLN A 124 5.09 8.85 4.42
N GLU A 125 6.09 8.16 3.87
CA GLU A 125 5.90 6.85 3.26
C GLU A 125 6.93 5.87 3.79
N LEU A 126 6.45 4.72 4.28
CA LEU A 126 7.29 3.62 4.72
C LEU A 126 6.89 2.36 3.97
N LYS A 127 7.83 1.80 3.21
CA LYS A 127 7.72 0.47 2.63
C LYS A 127 8.71 -0.46 3.32
N LEU A 128 8.21 -1.60 3.79
CA LEU A 128 8.98 -2.62 4.49
C LEU A 128 8.82 -3.97 3.82
N GLN A 129 9.93 -4.70 3.73
CA GLN A 129 9.95 -6.13 3.49
C GLN A 129 10.89 -6.75 4.52
N PHE A 130 10.33 -7.58 5.39
CA PHE A 130 11.10 -8.39 6.31
C PHE A 130 11.68 -9.59 5.56
N GLY A 131 12.98 -9.80 5.69
CA GLY A 131 13.70 -10.85 4.97
C GLY A 131 15.00 -10.35 4.37
N VAL A 132 15.68 -11.22 3.62
CA VAL A 132 17.03 -10.96 3.10
C VAL A 132 17.08 -11.29 1.61
N LYS A 133 17.61 -10.39 0.78
CA LYS A 133 17.64 -10.57 -0.68
C LYS A 133 18.80 -11.46 -1.17
N ASN A 134 19.91 -11.51 -0.44
CA ASN A 134 21.17 -12.14 -0.90
C ASN A 134 21.74 -13.12 0.13
N ILE A 135 20.93 -14.10 0.56
CA ILE A 135 21.32 -15.07 1.61
C ILE A 135 22.50 -15.97 1.22
N GLY A 136 22.74 -16.15 -0.08
CA GLY A 136 23.73 -17.10 -0.58
C GLY A 136 23.47 -18.50 -0.04
N MET A 137 24.53 -19.22 0.35
CA MET A 137 24.45 -20.60 0.84
C MET A 137 24.10 -20.71 2.34
N LYS A 138 23.96 -19.59 3.07
CA LYS A 138 23.69 -19.56 4.52
C LYS A 138 22.19 -19.43 4.82
N PHE A 139 21.37 -20.22 4.14
CA PHE A 139 19.91 -20.16 4.26
C PHE A 139 19.39 -20.81 5.53
N THR A 140 18.55 -20.07 6.27
CA THR A 140 17.70 -20.60 7.33
C THR A 140 16.32 -19.94 7.27
N PHE A 141 15.26 -20.66 7.61
CA PHE A 141 13.90 -20.08 7.67
C PHE A 141 13.78 -18.91 8.65
N LYS A 142 14.64 -18.87 9.68
CA LYS A 142 14.72 -17.76 10.63
C LYS A 142 15.11 -16.42 9.99
N CYS A 143 15.75 -16.43 8.81
CA CYS A 143 16.07 -15.20 8.09
C CYS A 143 14.82 -14.45 7.59
N PHE A 144 13.65 -15.08 7.65
CA PHE A 144 12.38 -14.52 7.19
C PHE A 144 11.29 -14.57 8.27
N SER A 145 11.58 -15.13 9.45
CA SER A 145 10.66 -15.05 10.58
C SER A 145 10.63 -13.63 11.12
N ILE A 146 9.49 -13.24 11.67
CA ILE A 146 9.33 -11.97 12.35
C ILE A 146 8.81 -12.30 13.74
N HIS A 147 9.53 -11.89 14.78
CA HIS A 147 9.05 -12.07 16.14
C HIS A 147 8.02 -10.98 16.46
N ASP A 148 6.98 -11.32 17.22
CA ASP A 148 6.00 -10.36 17.75
C ASP A 148 6.65 -9.11 18.38
N LYS A 149 7.80 -9.26 19.03
CA LYS A 149 8.53 -8.13 19.64
C LYS A 149 9.12 -7.14 18.61
N ASP A 150 9.47 -7.61 17.42
CA ASP A 150 9.88 -6.72 16.32
C ASP A 150 8.68 -5.91 15.82
N ILE A 151 7.50 -6.53 15.79
CA ILE A 151 6.24 -5.85 15.44
C ILE A 151 5.77 -4.89 16.53
N GLU A 152 5.94 -5.22 17.81
CA GLU A 152 5.67 -4.28 18.92
C GLU A 152 6.54 -3.03 18.83
N ARG A 153 7.82 -3.20 18.49
CA ARG A 153 8.75 -2.09 18.25
C ARG A 153 8.35 -1.25 17.04
N LEU A 154 8.00 -1.91 15.93
CA LEU A 154 7.46 -1.22 14.75
C LEU A 154 6.22 -0.41 15.14
N ALA A 155 5.23 -1.02 15.80
CA ALA A 155 4.01 -0.35 16.24
C ALA A 155 4.30 0.84 17.17
N LYS A 156 5.26 0.71 18.08
CA LYS A 156 5.72 1.82 18.91
C LYS A 156 6.28 2.98 18.07
N GLY A 157 7.15 2.71 17.09
CA GLY A 157 7.65 3.74 16.18
C GLY A 157 6.55 4.39 15.33
N LEU A 158 5.62 3.58 14.80
CA LEU A 158 4.47 4.05 14.03
C LEU A 158 3.61 5.01 14.87
N SER A 159 3.37 4.71 16.15
CA SER A 159 2.54 5.57 17.04
C SER A 159 3.07 7.00 17.22
N LEU A 160 4.37 7.19 16.99
CA LEU A 160 5.07 8.47 17.07
C LEU A 160 5.20 9.17 15.71
N SER A 161 4.91 8.48 14.61
CA SER A 161 5.11 8.97 13.24
C SER A 161 3.94 9.85 12.77
N LYS A 162 3.87 11.09 13.25
CA LYS A 162 2.72 11.99 13.03
C LYS A 162 2.49 12.40 11.57
N GLN A 163 3.52 12.33 10.73
CA GLN A 163 3.45 12.69 9.32
C GLN A 163 3.24 11.48 8.39
N LEU A 164 3.17 10.26 8.94
CA LEU A 164 3.08 9.04 8.15
C LEU A 164 1.71 8.93 7.48
N LYS A 165 1.74 8.84 6.14
CA LYS A 165 0.58 8.72 5.28
C LYS A 165 0.42 7.31 4.73
N ILE A 166 1.53 6.65 4.42
CA ILE A 166 1.54 5.39 3.68
C ILE A 166 2.40 4.37 4.41
N LEU A 167 1.82 3.22 4.72
CA LEU A 167 2.55 2.03 5.15
C LEU A 167 2.31 0.90 4.17
N ARG A 168 3.38 0.37 3.58
CA ARG A 168 3.35 -0.81 2.73
C ARG A 168 4.24 -1.89 3.32
N ILE A 169 3.66 -3.03 3.66
CA ILE A 169 4.40 -4.22 4.07
C ILE A 169 4.08 -5.33 3.07
N ALA A 170 5.10 -5.86 2.42
CA ALA A 170 4.93 -6.89 1.41
C ALA A 170 5.89 -8.06 1.63
N CYS A 171 5.50 -9.24 1.15
CA CYS A 171 6.35 -10.45 1.11
C CYS A 171 7.00 -10.74 2.48
N SER A 172 6.21 -10.64 3.55
CA SER A 172 6.66 -10.69 4.94
C SER A 172 5.76 -11.63 5.75
N ASP A 173 6.29 -12.22 6.83
CA ASP A 173 5.56 -13.16 7.69
C ASP A 173 4.58 -12.46 8.67
N ILE A 174 3.72 -11.58 8.13
CA ILE A 174 2.69 -10.88 8.88
C ILE A 174 1.42 -11.74 8.91
N ASP A 175 1.04 -12.17 10.11
CA ASP A 175 -0.23 -12.83 10.41
C ASP A 175 -1.23 -11.86 11.07
N ASP A 176 -2.41 -12.35 11.42
CA ASP A 176 -3.49 -11.54 12.00
C ASP A 176 -3.11 -10.86 13.33
N ASN A 177 -2.32 -11.53 14.18
CA ASN A 177 -1.90 -10.98 15.47
C ASN A 177 -0.91 -9.83 15.27
N LYS A 178 0.08 -10.03 14.40
CA LYS A 178 1.04 -8.99 14.02
C LYS A 178 0.35 -7.81 13.36
N LEU A 179 -0.59 -8.07 12.46
CA LEU A 179 -1.42 -7.03 11.84
C LEU A 179 -2.15 -6.21 12.90
N ASN A 180 -2.82 -6.85 13.85
CA ASN A 180 -3.53 -6.13 14.92
C ASN A 180 -2.61 -5.21 15.73
N THR A 181 -1.38 -5.66 16.01
CA THR A 181 -0.36 -4.82 16.69
C THR A 181 0.06 -3.63 15.82
N ILE A 182 0.24 -3.83 14.51
CA ILE A 182 0.52 -2.74 13.57
C ILE A 182 -0.64 -1.73 13.54
N LEU A 183 -1.89 -2.20 13.44
CA LEU A 183 -3.08 -1.34 13.41
C LEU A 183 -3.17 -0.44 14.64
N LYS A 184 -2.90 -0.98 15.84
CA LYS A 184 -2.82 -0.18 17.08
C LYS A 184 -1.74 0.90 17.02
N GLY A 185 -0.59 0.59 16.41
CA GLY A 185 0.47 1.57 16.19
C GLY A 185 0.07 2.69 15.21
N LEU A 186 -0.84 2.42 14.28
CA LEU A 186 -1.32 3.38 13.28
C LEU A 186 -2.49 4.23 13.76
N GLU A 187 -3.21 3.82 14.82
CA GLU A 187 -4.32 4.59 15.38
C GLU A 187 -3.96 6.08 15.58
N PRO A 188 -2.81 6.46 16.19
CA PRO A 188 -2.46 7.85 16.45
C PRO A 188 -1.91 8.64 15.24
N CYS A 189 -1.86 8.05 14.04
CA CYS A 189 -1.34 8.66 12.81
C CYS A 189 -2.45 9.38 12.05
N ASP A 190 -2.89 10.57 12.47
CA ASP A 190 -4.13 11.19 11.98
C ASP A 190 -4.20 11.37 10.44
N VAL A 191 -3.06 11.63 9.80
CA VAL A 191 -2.93 11.85 8.35
C VAL A 191 -2.71 10.56 7.54
N PHE A 192 -2.90 9.38 8.14
CA PHE A 192 -2.67 8.09 7.50
C PHE A 192 -3.74 7.76 6.45
N GLU A 193 -3.30 7.55 5.20
CA GLU A 193 -4.14 7.45 4.00
C GLU A 193 -4.06 6.09 3.30
N GLU A 194 -2.95 5.35 3.39
CA GLU A 194 -2.77 4.08 2.66
C GLU A 194 -2.14 2.99 3.52
N LEU A 195 -2.82 1.85 3.59
CA LEU A 195 -2.30 0.61 4.12
C LEU A 195 -2.24 -0.46 3.02
N GLU A 196 -1.04 -0.98 2.78
CA GLU A 196 -0.83 -2.16 1.95
C GLU A 196 -0.20 -3.27 2.79
N ILE A 197 -0.88 -4.41 2.88
CA ILE A 197 -0.37 -5.64 3.49
C ILE A 197 -0.50 -6.75 2.44
N ALA A 198 0.54 -6.93 1.63
CA ALA A 198 0.51 -7.78 0.45
C ALA A 198 1.37 -9.03 0.61
N HIS A 199 0.99 -10.15 0.00
CA HIS A 199 1.79 -11.38 0.05
C HIS A 199 2.17 -11.79 1.50
N CYS A 200 1.20 -11.72 2.40
CA CYS A 200 1.33 -12.03 3.82
C CYS A 200 0.39 -13.19 4.20
N LYS A 201 0.12 -13.39 5.49
CA LYS A 201 -0.73 -14.48 6.00
C LYS A 201 -2.00 -13.95 6.67
N ILE A 202 -2.57 -12.88 6.12
CA ILE A 202 -3.80 -12.29 6.68
C ILE A 202 -4.98 -13.20 6.35
N THR A 203 -5.71 -13.64 7.38
CA THR A 203 -6.88 -14.50 7.24
C THR A 203 -8.18 -13.71 7.45
N ASN A 204 -9.30 -14.43 7.62
CA ASN A 204 -10.59 -13.83 7.96
C ASN A 204 -10.55 -12.97 9.24
N GLU A 205 -9.77 -13.35 10.25
CA GLU A 205 -9.71 -12.59 11.51
C GLU A 205 -8.97 -11.26 11.33
N GLY A 206 -7.86 -11.24 10.59
CA GLY A 206 -7.18 -10.00 10.23
C GLY A 206 -8.03 -9.10 9.33
N ALA A 207 -8.79 -9.67 8.40
CA ALA A 207 -9.75 -8.92 7.58
C ALA A 207 -10.86 -8.27 8.42
N LYS A 208 -11.38 -8.95 9.45
CA LYS A 208 -12.33 -8.36 10.41
C LYS A 208 -11.70 -7.24 11.23
N ALA A 209 -10.45 -7.40 11.67
CA ALA A 209 -9.71 -6.35 12.37
C ALA A 209 -9.52 -5.11 11.47
N LEU A 210 -9.21 -5.31 10.19
CA LEU A 210 -9.16 -4.23 9.20
C LEU A 210 -10.53 -3.59 8.97
N GLY A 211 -11.61 -4.38 8.96
CA GLY A 211 -12.97 -3.86 8.94
C GLY A 211 -13.23 -2.91 10.12
N HIS A 212 -12.85 -3.30 11.33
CA HIS A 212 -12.92 -2.39 12.48
C HIS A 212 -12.04 -1.15 12.29
N PHE A 213 -10.81 -1.32 11.79
CA PHE A 213 -9.90 -0.21 11.54
C PHE A 213 -10.48 0.82 10.55
N ILE A 214 -11.17 0.38 9.49
CA ILE A 214 -11.87 1.27 8.54
C ILE A 214 -12.97 2.10 9.25
N THR A 215 -13.63 1.55 10.26
CA THR A 215 -14.68 2.28 11.00
C THR A 215 -14.13 3.38 11.91
N ILE A 216 -12.88 3.27 12.36
CA ILE A 216 -12.25 4.26 13.24
C ILE A 216 -11.29 5.19 12.48
N LYS A 217 -10.73 4.74 11.35
CA LYS A 217 -9.72 5.48 10.58
C LYS A 217 -10.32 6.19 9.38
N MET A 218 -10.95 7.33 9.65
CA MET A 218 -11.65 8.14 8.63
C MET A 218 -10.76 8.62 7.48
N SER A 219 -9.47 8.84 7.74
CA SER A 219 -8.50 9.31 6.75
C SER A 219 -8.00 8.23 5.79
N LEU A 220 -8.34 6.96 6.01
CA LEU A 220 -7.87 5.87 5.16
C LEU A 220 -8.57 5.90 3.79
N LYS A 221 -7.77 6.10 2.74
CA LYS A 221 -8.20 6.17 1.33
C LYS A 221 -7.91 4.90 0.56
N HIS A 222 -6.80 4.21 0.85
CA HIS A 222 -6.41 3.03 0.11
C HIS A 222 -6.13 1.85 1.04
N LEU A 223 -6.87 0.76 0.85
CA LEU A 223 -6.64 -0.50 1.53
C LEU A 223 -6.30 -1.58 0.50
N LYS A 224 -5.07 -2.09 0.56
CA LYS A 224 -4.56 -3.09 -0.38
C LYS A 224 -4.12 -4.35 0.35
N LEU A 225 -4.75 -5.47 0.03
CA LEU A 225 -4.62 -6.75 0.74
C LEU A 225 -4.35 -7.90 -0.23
N GLN A 226 -3.67 -7.61 -1.35
CA GLN A 226 -3.49 -8.58 -2.40
C GLN A 226 -2.66 -9.78 -1.95
N ASN A 227 -3.06 -10.96 -2.43
CA ASN A 227 -2.40 -12.24 -2.18
C ASN A 227 -2.26 -12.55 -0.67
N ASN A 228 -3.40 -12.65 0.01
CA ASN A 228 -3.51 -13.12 1.39
C ASN A 228 -4.47 -14.32 1.45
N LEU A 229 -4.86 -14.73 2.66
CA LEU A 229 -5.71 -15.87 2.94
C LEU A 229 -7.13 -15.44 3.36
N ILE A 230 -7.60 -14.29 2.86
CA ILE A 230 -8.94 -13.79 3.16
C ILE A 230 -9.95 -14.63 2.38
N ALA A 231 -10.97 -15.14 3.06
CA ALA A 231 -12.05 -15.91 2.49
C ALA A 231 -13.41 -15.23 2.71
N THR A 232 -14.50 -15.98 2.55
CA THR A 232 -15.89 -15.51 2.66
C THR A 232 -16.15 -14.70 3.93
N GLU A 233 -15.76 -15.20 5.11
CA GLU A 233 -16.05 -14.54 6.39
C GLU A 233 -15.25 -13.25 6.58
N GLY A 234 -14.02 -13.19 6.04
CA GLY A 234 -13.22 -11.97 6.02
C GLY A 234 -13.82 -10.91 5.09
N ALA A 235 -14.27 -11.32 3.91
CA ALA A 235 -15.02 -10.45 2.99
C ALA A 235 -16.30 -9.93 3.62
N GLN A 236 -17.03 -10.75 4.37
CA GLN A 236 -18.21 -10.32 5.12
C GLN A 236 -17.86 -9.24 6.15
N GLY A 237 -16.76 -9.40 6.88
CA GLY A 237 -16.28 -8.41 7.85
C GLY A 237 -15.94 -7.05 7.21
N LEU A 238 -15.24 -7.08 6.07
CA LEU A 238 -14.94 -5.88 5.29
C LEU A 238 -16.23 -5.24 4.72
N ALA A 239 -17.12 -6.04 4.16
CA ALA A 239 -18.40 -5.60 3.62
C ALA A 239 -19.28 -4.92 4.69
N TYR A 240 -19.30 -5.45 5.91
CA TYR A 240 -19.98 -4.82 7.03
C TYR A 240 -19.40 -3.42 7.31
N ALA A 241 -18.08 -3.30 7.40
CA ALA A 241 -17.41 -2.02 7.64
C ALA A 241 -17.72 -0.96 6.57
N LEU A 242 -17.80 -1.35 5.29
CA LEU A 242 -18.18 -0.47 4.19
C LEU A 242 -19.60 0.11 4.33
N THR A 243 -20.49 -0.57 5.06
CA THR A 243 -21.85 -0.05 5.35
C THR A 243 -21.96 0.64 6.70
N ALA A 244 -21.13 0.28 7.66
CA ALA A 244 -21.18 0.82 9.01
C ALA A 244 -20.65 2.26 9.09
N ASN A 245 -19.78 2.66 8.16
CA ASN A 245 -19.16 3.98 8.15
C ASN A 245 -19.45 4.76 6.86
N GLU A 246 -20.60 5.42 6.78
CA GLU A 246 -21.00 6.23 5.61
C GLU A 246 -20.09 7.43 5.31
N LYS A 247 -19.25 7.83 6.28
CA LYS A 247 -18.32 8.96 6.16
C LYS A 247 -16.92 8.52 5.76
N ALA A 248 -16.67 7.23 5.58
CA ALA A 248 -15.33 6.75 5.23
C ALA A 248 -14.87 7.39 3.91
N GLU A 249 -13.61 7.79 3.85
CA GLU A 249 -12.98 8.33 2.64
C GLU A 249 -12.29 7.24 1.82
N LEU A 250 -12.69 5.97 1.99
CA LEU A 250 -12.05 4.87 1.30
C LEU A 250 -12.29 5.01 -0.22
N GLU A 251 -11.24 5.21 -0.98
CA GLU A 251 -11.25 5.35 -2.43
C GLU A 251 -10.93 4.03 -3.12
N THR A 252 -10.04 3.21 -2.53
CA THR A 252 -9.58 1.94 -3.14
C THR A 252 -9.65 0.78 -2.15
N LEU A 253 -10.25 -0.32 -2.60
CA LEU A 253 -10.18 -1.62 -1.96
C LEU A 253 -9.60 -2.65 -2.94
N ASP A 254 -8.41 -3.14 -2.65
CA ASP A 254 -7.76 -4.20 -3.42
C ASP A 254 -7.72 -5.51 -2.61
N LEU A 255 -8.47 -6.51 -3.09
CA LEU A 255 -8.56 -7.85 -2.52
C LEU A 255 -8.02 -8.91 -3.48
N LYS A 256 -7.27 -8.52 -4.51
CA LYS A 256 -6.76 -9.41 -5.55
C LYS A 256 -6.09 -10.67 -4.98
N PHE A 257 -6.31 -11.81 -5.63
CA PHE A 257 -5.71 -13.10 -5.25
C PHE A 257 -5.98 -13.51 -3.80
N ASN A 258 -7.21 -13.30 -3.31
CA ASN A 258 -7.72 -13.89 -2.07
C ASN A 258 -8.75 -14.99 -2.39
N LEU A 259 -9.16 -15.78 -1.40
CA LEU A 259 -10.10 -16.89 -1.58
C LEU A 259 -11.55 -16.48 -1.24
N ILE A 260 -11.98 -15.33 -1.75
CA ILE A 260 -13.25 -14.68 -1.37
C ILE A 260 -14.47 -15.56 -1.68
N GLY A 261 -14.47 -16.24 -2.83
CA GLY A 261 -15.55 -17.15 -3.23
C GLY A 261 -16.88 -16.45 -3.56
N GLU A 262 -17.89 -17.25 -3.92
CA GLU A 262 -19.19 -16.72 -4.37
C GLU A 262 -19.94 -15.94 -3.27
N GLU A 263 -20.09 -16.53 -2.08
CA GLU A 263 -20.77 -15.87 -0.96
C GLU A 263 -20.02 -14.60 -0.49
N GLY A 264 -18.68 -14.60 -0.53
CA GLY A 264 -17.89 -13.41 -0.23
C GLY A 264 -18.16 -12.29 -1.25
N GLY A 265 -18.22 -12.63 -2.54
CA GLY A 265 -18.58 -11.71 -3.63
C GLY A 265 -19.97 -11.10 -3.46
N LYS A 266 -20.94 -11.89 -2.99
CA LYS A 266 -22.29 -11.44 -2.65
C LYS A 266 -22.32 -10.45 -1.50
N TYR A 267 -21.56 -10.70 -0.42
CA TYR A 267 -21.47 -9.75 0.70
C TYR A 267 -20.90 -8.40 0.24
N ILE A 268 -19.81 -8.43 -0.52
CA ILE A 268 -19.19 -7.22 -1.07
C ILE A 268 -20.20 -6.49 -1.96
N SER A 269 -20.82 -7.18 -2.92
CA SER A 269 -21.81 -6.59 -3.83
C SER A 269 -23.00 -5.97 -3.08
N THR A 270 -23.53 -6.66 -2.07
CA THR A 270 -24.65 -6.17 -1.26
C THR A 270 -24.26 -4.93 -0.45
N SER A 271 -23.02 -4.88 0.08
CA SER A 271 -22.53 -3.71 0.80
C SER A 271 -22.36 -2.50 -0.12
N LEU A 272 -21.80 -2.70 -1.31
CA LEU A 272 -21.56 -1.64 -2.29
C LEU A 272 -22.85 -1.13 -2.93
N ALA A 273 -23.92 -1.92 -2.97
CA ALA A 273 -25.23 -1.45 -3.37
C ALA A 273 -25.80 -0.38 -2.41
N LYS A 274 -25.31 -0.32 -1.16
CA LYS A 274 -25.73 0.64 -0.12
C LYS A 274 -24.67 1.70 0.17
N SER A 275 -23.41 1.35 0.01
CA SER A 275 -22.28 2.22 0.31
C SER A 275 -21.97 3.19 -0.83
N ARG A 276 -21.29 4.30 -0.48
CA ARG A 276 -20.79 5.30 -1.43
C ARG A 276 -19.28 5.21 -1.66
N HIS A 277 -18.65 4.20 -1.08
CA HIS A 277 -17.22 3.91 -1.18
C HIS A 277 -17.00 2.39 -1.25
N PRO A 278 -15.93 1.93 -1.92
CA PRO A 278 -14.89 2.69 -2.60
C PRO A 278 -15.24 3.11 -4.04
N GLN A 279 -14.35 3.89 -4.67
CA GLN A 279 -14.43 4.26 -6.10
C GLN A 279 -13.68 3.26 -7.00
N HIS A 280 -12.70 2.56 -6.43
CA HIS A 280 -11.86 1.57 -7.10
C HIS A 280 -11.95 0.24 -6.35
N LEU A 281 -12.44 -0.80 -7.04
CA LEU A 281 -12.57 -2.14 -6.50
C LEU A 281 -11.76 -3.13 -7.33
N ILE A 282 -10.88 -3.89 -6.68
CA ILE A 282 -10.09 -4.94 -7.33
C ILE A 282 -10.41 -6.28 -6.67
N LEU A 283 -11.03 -7.17 -7.43
CA LEU A 283 -11.43 -8.53 -7.07
C LEU A 283 -10.81 -9.57 -8.03
N ALA A 284 -9.69 -9.24 -8.67
CA ALA A 284 -9.03 -10.11 -9.62
C ALA A 284 -8.58 -11.42 -8.97
N GLY A 285 -8.92 -12.56 -9.58
CA GLY A 285 -8.50 -13.89 -9.09
C GLY A 285 -9.00 -14.21 -7.69
N CYS A 286 -10.24 -13.82 -7.36
CA CYS A 286 -10.83 -14.00 -6.04
C CYS A 286 -11.72 -15.25 -5.90
N GLY A 287 -11.75 -16.09 -6.93
CA GLY A 287 -12.61 -17.28 -6.97
C GLY A 287 -14.09 -16.96 -7.08
N LEU A 288 -14.45 -15.85 -7.71
CA LEU A 288 -15.85 -15.49 -7.97
C LEU A 288 -16.41 -16.36 -9.11
N GLY A 289 -17.62 -16.88 -8.91
CA GLY A 289 -18.38 -17.61 -9.92
C GLY A 289 -19.59 -16.84 -10.42
N GLU A 290 -20.51 -17.52 -11.11
CA GLU A 290 -21.65 -16.90 -11.77
C GLU A 290 -22.61 -16.24 -10.79
N GLU A 291 -22.78 -16.80 -9.58
CA GLU A 291 -23.69 -16.24 -8.57
C GLU A 291 -23.20 -14.86 -8.11
N ALA A 292 -21.93 -14.77 -7.70
CA ALA A 292 -21.29 -13.51 -7.37
C ALA A 292 -21.27 -12.54 -8.56
N GLY A 293 -21.12 -13.05 -9.78
CA GLY A 293 -21.23 -12.27 -11.02
C GLY A 293 -22.61 -11.60 -11.17
N ARG A 294 -23.70 -12.33 -10.90
CA ARG A 294 -25.07 -11.78 -10.90
C ARG A 294 -25.25 -10.72 -9.81
N ASP A 295 -24.68 -10.94 -8.63
CA ASP A 295 -24.73 -9.96 -7.53
C ASP A 295 -23.96 -8.67 -7.86
N LEU A 296 -22.79 -8.78 -8.50
CA LEU A 296 -22.02 -7.64 -8.99
C LEU A 296 -22.83 -6.85 -10.03
N VAL A 297 -23.48 -7.53 -10.98
CA VAL A 297 -24.37 -6.87 -11.96
C VAL A 297 -25.51 -6.13 -11.26
N ASN A 298 -26.15 -6.75 -10.26
CA ASN A 298 -27.24 -6.12 -9.52
C ASN A 298 -26.76 -4.90 -8.72
N MET A 299 -25.56 -4.98 -8.14
CA MET A 299 -24.92 -3.85 -7.47
C MET A 299 -24.65 -2.70 -8.45
N LEU A 300 -24.12 -2.97 -9.65
CA LEU A 300 -23.84 -1.94 -10.66
C LEU A 300 -25.10 -1.22 -11.19
N LYS A 301 -26.28 -1.84 -11.09
CA LYS A 301 -27.55 -1.18 -11.48
C LYS A 301 -27.91 -0.02 -10.54
N VAL A 302 -27.46 -0.07 -9.29
CA VAL A 302 -27.84 0.88 -8.23
C VAL A 302 -26.69 1.71 -7.72
N ASN A 303 -25.47 1.17 -7.72
CA ASN A 303 -24.29 1.90 -7.28
C ASN A 303 -23.93 2.98 -8.31
N THR A 304 -23.70 4.19 -7.80
CA THR A 304 -23.40 5.38 -8.61
C THR A 304 -22.06 6.03 -8.25
N THR A 305 -21.23 5.34 -7.47
CA THR A 305 -19.95 5.86 -6.96
C THR A 305 -18.74 5.11 -7.48
N LEU A 306 -18.89 3.83 -7.79
CA LEU A 306 -17.82 2.99 -8.30
C LEU A 306 -17.44 3.46 -9.72
N ALA A 307 -16.17 3.83 -9.87
CA ALA A 307 -15.59 4.34 -11.10
C ALA A 307 -14.76 3.28 -11.82
N THR A 308 -14.05 2.42 -11.07
CA THR A 308 -13.29 1.32 -11.66
C THR A 308 -13.53 0.01 -10.95
N MET A 309 -13.59 -1.06 -11.74
CA MET A 309 -13.69 -2.41 -11.21
C MET A 309 -12.81 -3.36 -12.01
N ASP A 310 -12.00 -4.17 -11.32
CA ASP A 310 -11.23 -5.27 -11.90
C ASP A 310 -11.76 -6.59 -11.33
N VAL A 311 -12.32 -7.43 -12.20
CA VAL A 311 -12.82 -8.77 -11.87
C VAL A 311 -12.09 -9.85 -12.65
N THR A 312 -10.91 -9.54 -13.20
CA THR A 312 -10.17 -10.46 -14.05
C THR A 312 -9.89 -11.80 -13.40
N ASN A 313 -9.76 -12.86 -14.20
CA ASN A 313 -9.43 -14.21 -13.72
C ASN A 313 -10.45 -14.77 -12.70
N ASN A 314 -11.74 -14.53 -12.90
CA ASN A 314 -12.83 -15.14 -12.14
C ASN A 314 -13.78 -15.89 -13.08
N ALA A 315 -14.29 -17.05 -12.71
CA ALA A 315 -15.14 -17.85 -13.60
C ALA A 315 -16.61 -17.36 -13.59
N LEU A 316 -16.84 -16.13 -14.07
CA LEU A 316 -18.14 -15.46 -14.00
C LEU A 316 -19.16 -15.96 -15.04
N GLY A 317 -18.69 -16.52 -16.16
CA GLY A 317 -19.54 -17.16 -17.16
C GLY A 317 -20.21 -16.22 -18.18
N VAL A 318 -20.69 -16.79 -19.27
CA VAL A 318 -21.18 -16.07 -20.45
C VAL A 318 -22.42 -15.23 -20.15
N GLU A 319 -23.38 -15.78 -19.41
CA GLU A 319 -24.64 -15.10 -19.08
C GLU A 319 -24.42 -13.83 -18.24
N VAL A 320 -23.44 -13.88 -17.34
CA VAL A 320 -23.03 -12.71 -16.54
C VAL A 320 -22.42 -11.66 -17.46
N GLY A 321 -21.58 -12.04 -18.42
CA GLY A 321 -21.01 -11.10 -19.41
C GLY A 321 -22.09 -10.34 -20.19
N GLN A 322 -23.09 -11.05 -20.70
CA GLN A 322 -24.23 -10.45 -21.40
C GLN A 322 -25.03 -9.51 -20.49
N SER A 323 -25.29 -9.94 -19.25
CA SER A 323 -26.00 -9.14 -18.24
C SER A 323 -25.23 -7.88 -17.82
N MET A 324 -23.90 -7.99 -17.71
CA MET A 324 -22.98 -6.89 -17.41
C MET A 324 -22.99 -5.85 -18.52
N ALA A 325 -22.87 -6.28 -19.78
CA ALA A 325 -22.97 -5.42 -20.95
C ALA A 325 -24.30 -4.67 -20.97
N LYS A 326 -25.42 -5.37 -20.74
CA LYS A 326 -26.75 -4.76 -20.69
C LYS A 326 -26.90 -3.75 -19.54
N CYS A 327 -26.33 -4.05 -18.37
CA CYS A 327 -26.32 -3.16 -17.22
C CYS A 327 -25.59 -1.84 -17.52
N LEU A 328 -24.42 -1.93 -18.14
CA LEU A 328 -23.58 -0.76 -18.47
C LEU A 328 -24.18 0.16 -19.54
N GLU A 329 -25.21 -0.27 -20.28
CA GLU A 329 -25.95 0.64 -21.15
C GLU A 329 -26.52 1.83 -20.38
N ASN A 330 -26.94 1.60 -19.12
CA ASN A 330 -27.56 2.59 -18.24
C ASN A 330 -26.65 3.07 -17.10
N ASN A 331 -25.56 2.36 -16.79
CA ASN A 331 -24.57 2.83 -15.83
C ASN A 331 -23.53 3.73 -16.53
N PHE A 332 -23.44 4.99 -16.10
CA PHE A 332 -22.50 5.99 -16.62
C PHE A 332 -21.34 6.30 -15.66
N THR A 333 -21.26 5.61 -14.52
CA THR A 333 -20.29 5.89 -13.46
C THR A 333 -19.05 5.03 -13.61
N ILE A 334 -19.19 3.79 -14.05
CA ILE A 334 -18.06 2.91 -14.37
C ILE A 334 -17.32 3.45 -15.59
N LEU A 335 -16.09 3.89 -15.37
CA LEU A 335 -15.16 4.42 -16.37
C LEU A 335 -14.20 3.36 -16.87
N GLN A 336 -13.87 2.36 -16.05
CA GLN A 336 -13.01 1.25 -16.41
C GLN A 336 -13.53 -0.05 -15.77
N LEU A 337 -13.71 -1.08 -16.59
CA LEU A 337 -14.07 -2.42 -16.14
C LEU A 337 -13.17 -3.44 -16.84
N ASP A 338 -12.32 -4.12 -16.07
CA ASP A 338 -11.47 -5.19 -16.59
C ASP A 338 -12.11 -6.56 -16.31
N VAL A 339 -12.42 -7.28 -17.40
CA VAL A 339 -13.15 -8.55 -17.42
C VAL A 339 -12.38 -9.65 -18.14
N ARG A 340 -11.07 -9.46 -18.37
CA ARG A 340 -10.24 -10.47 -19.01
C ARG A 340 -10.23 -11.77 -18.21
N ASN A 341 -10.29 -12.88 -18.93
CA ASN A 341 -10.33 -14.23 -18.36
C ASN A 341 -11.52 -14.44 -17.42
N CYS A 342 -12.68 -13.84 -17.73
CA CYS A 342 -13.91 -14.02 -16.94
C CYS A 342 -14.86 -15.12 -17.47
N GLY A 343 -14.50 -15.78 -18.57
CA GLY A 343 -15.41 -16.70 -19.28
C GLY A 343 -16.52 -15.98 -20.03
N PHE A 344 -16.29 -14.73 -20.43
CA PHE A 344 -17.23 -13.95 -21.24
C PHE A 344 -17.03 -14.26 -22.73
N GLU A 345 -18.09 -14.06 -23.52
CA GLU A 345 -17.98 -14.02 -24.98
C GLU A 345 -17.24 -12.76 -25.42
N GLU A 346 -16.45 -12.86 -26.49
CA GLU A 346 -15.68 -11.74 -27.07
C GLU A 346 -16.58 -10.53 -27.39
N GLU A 347 -17.81 -10.77 -27.82
CA GLU A 347 -18.78 -9.71 -28.10
C GLU A 347 -19.18 -8.94 -26.83
N SER A 348 -19.42 -9.64 -25.72
CA SER A 348 -19.76 -9.01 -24.45
C SER A 348 -18.58 -8.17 -23.92
N GLU A 349 -17.35 -8.67 -24.02
CA GLU A 349 -16.15 -7.93 -23.64
C GLU A 349 -15.98 -6.65 -24.48
N LYS A 350 -16.18 -6.73 -25.80
CA LYS A 350 -16.14 -5.57 -26.70
C LYS A 350 -17.20 -4.52 -26.35
N ILE A 351 -18.43 -4.95 -26.08
CA ILE A 351 -19.51 -4.04 -25.69
C ILE A 351 -19.18 -3.36 -24.36
N ILE A 352 -18.70 -4.11 -23.36
CA ILE A 352 -18.27 -3.54 -22.07
C ILE A 352 -17.16 -2.50 -22.28
N HIS A 353 -16.16 -2.82 -23.09
CA HIS A 353 -15.08 -1.87 -23.43
C HIS A 353 -15.62 -0.61 -24.11
N LEU A 354 -16.52 -0.75 -25.09
CA LEU A 354 -17.14 0.38 -25.78
C LEU A 354 -17.99 1.26 -24.84
N LEU A 355 -18.76 0.66 -23.94
CA LEU A 355 -19.62 1.37 -23.00
C LEU A 355 -18.81 2.12 -21.93
N THR A 356 -17.74 1.52 -21.43
CA THR A 356 -16.84 2.23 -20.50
C THR A 356 -16.09 3.36 -21.22
N PHE A 357 -15.65 3.16 -22.45
CA PHE A 357 -15.08 4.23 -23.28
C PHE A 357 -16.08 5.37 -23.52
N ARG A 358 -17.34 5.05 -23.85
CA ARG A 358 -18.44 6.04 -23.95
C ARG A 358 -18.56 6.85 -22.66
N ASN A 359 -18.52 6.20 -21.50
CA ASN A 359 -18.62 6.88 -20.21
C ASN A 359 -17.44 7.84 -19.98
N ARG A 360 -16.20 7.41 -20.29
CA ARG A 360 -15.00 8.27 -20.23
C ARG A 360 -15.14 9.51 -21.11
N GLU A 361 -15.63 9.34 -22.34
CA GLU A 361 -15.86 10.46 -23.26
C GLU A 361 -16.96 11.43 -22.79
N VAL A 362 -18.02 10.92 -22.16
CA VAL A 362 -19.06 11.77 -21.54
C VAL A 362 -18.46 12.62 -20.42
N VAL A 363 -17.65 12.01 -19.54
CA VAL A 363 -16.97 12.74 -18.46
C VAL A 363 -15.99 13.76 -19.02
N ARG A 364 -15.17 13.37 -20.01
CA ARG A 364 -14.23 14.27 -20.70
C ARG A 364 -14.92 15.52 -21.24
N LYS A 365 -16.00 15.36 -22.01
CA LYS A 365 -16.76 16.49 -22.58
C LYS A 365 -17.34 17.42 -21.50
N ARG A 366 -17.80 16.86 -20.37
CA ARG A 366 -18.27 17.66 -19.23
C ARG A 366 -17.13 18.47 -18.62
N LEU A 367 -15.97 17.86 -18.41
CA LEU A 367 -14.78 18.55 -17.89
C LEU A 367 -14.30 19.65 -18.82
N ASP A 368 -14.25 19.41 -20.13
CA ASP A 368 -13.85 20.41 -21.12
C ASP A 368 -14.82 21.62 -21.12
N SER A 369 -16.12 21.35 -21.02
CA SER A 369 -17.14 22.40 -20.87
C SER A 369 -16.94 23.21 -19.57
N MET A 370 -16.69 22.54 -18.44
CA MET A 370 -16.40 23.22 -17.16
C MET A 370 -15.13 24.07 -17.23
N ARG A 371 -14.05 23.56 -17.85
CA ARG A 371 -12.78 24.30 -18.02
C ARG A 371 -12.94 25.56 -18.87
N SER A 372 -13.89 25.57 -19.80
CA SER A 372 -14.22 26.73 -20.62
C SER A 372 -15.04 27.80 -19.87
N THR A 373 -15.69 27.44 -18.76
CA THR A 373 -16.55 28.33 -17.95
C THR A 373 -15.90 28.84 -16.66
N ILE A 374 -14.83 28.19 -16.18
CA ILE A 374 -14.16 28.57 -14.92
C ILE A 374 -13.10 29.66 -15.17
N THR A 375 -13.16 30.74 -14.38
CA THR A 375 -12.15 31.83 -14.33
C THR A 375 -10.78 31.31 -13.87
N ASP A 376 -9.68 32.00 -14.21
CA ASP A 376 -8.32 31.51 -13.90
C ASP A 376 -8.05 31.25 -12.41
N GLU A 377 -8.81 31.88 -11.51
CA GLU A 377 -8.73 31.66 -10.06
C GLU A 377 -9.45 30.37 -9.61
N GLY A 378 -10.58 30.02 -10.24
CA GLY A 378 -11.27 28.75 -10.01
C GLY A 378 -10.54 27.55 -10.62
N ARG A 379 -9.73 27.75 -11.66
CA ARG A 379 -8.88 26.69 -12.25
C ARG A 379 -7.82 26.16 -11.28
N ARG A 380 -7.29 27.02 -10.40
CA ARG A 380 -6.28 26.64 -9.39
C ARG A 380 -6.88 25.82 -8.25
N GLN A 381 -8.13 26.09 -7.87
CA GLN A 381 -8.81 25.37 -6.78
C GLN A 381 -9.36 24.00 -7.20
N THR A 382 -9.55 23.77 -8.50
CA THR A 382 -10.16 22.53 -9.03
C THR A 382 -9.15 21.57 -9.67
N SER A 383 -7.86 21.91 -9.77
CA SER A 383 -6.89 21.12 -10.56
C SER A 383 -6.73 19.67 -10.08
N PHE A 384 -6.77 19.41 -8.78
CA PHE A 384 -6.64 18.05 -8.23
C PHE A 384 -7.81 17.13 -8.63
N ILE A 385 -9.04 17.65 -8.68
CA ILE A 385 -10.22 16.88 -9.14
C ILE A 385 -10.07 16.53 -10.62
N PHE A 386 -9.50 17.44 -11.42
CA PHE A 386 -9.24 17.17 -12.83
C PHE A 386 -8.15 16.12 -13.04
N ASP A 387 -7.11 16.08 -12.20
CA ASP A 387 -5.97 15.17 -12.41
C ASP A 387 -6.33 13.69 -12.22
N ASP A 388 -7.14 13.35 -11.20
CA ASP A 388 -7.52 11.94 -10.96
C ASP A 388 -8.55 11.43 -11.99
N ILE A 389 -9.48 12.29 -12.42
CA ILE A 389 -10.40 11.95 -13.51
C ILE A 389 -9.64 11.89 -14.84
N SER A 390 -8.64 12.76 -15.07
CA SER A 390 -7.82 12.74 -16.29
C SER A 390 -6.98 11.47 -16.39
N LYS A 391 -6.45 10.94 -15.28
CA LYS A 391 -5.77 9.63 -15.25
C LYS A 391 -6.70 8.50 -15.70
N LEU A 392 -7.97 8.53 -15.30
CA LEU A 392 -8.96 7.53 -15.69
C LEU A 392 -9.44 7.68 -17.14
N ILE A 393 -9.43 8.89 -17.70
CA ILE A 393 -9.84 9.16 -19.10
C ILE A 393 -8.78 8.73 -20.11
N HIS A 394 -7.50 8.74 -19.74
CA HIS A 394 -6.38 8.51 -20.67
C HIS A 394 -5.88 7.04 -20.75
N VAL A 395 -6.58 6.11 -20.10
CA VAL A 395 -6.37 4.64 -20.23
C VAL A 395 -7.39 4.05 -21.20
#